data_AF-A0A946LF38-F1
#
_entry.id   AF-A0A946LF38-F1
#
_cell.length_a   1.000
_cell.length_b   1.000
_cell.length_c   1.000
_cell.angle_alpha   90.00
_cell.angle_beta   90.00
_cell.angle_gamma   90.00
#
_symmetry.space_group_name_H-M   'P 1'
#
loop_
_entity.id
_entity.type
_entity.pdbx_description
1 polymer ?
#
loop_
_entity_poly.entity_id
_entity_poly.type
_entity_poly.pdbx_seq_one_letter_code
_entity_poly.pdbx_strand_id
1 'polypeptide(L)'
;MSPVAKSRKKIVLLLTLLLFVLACSLGGTTNAQPAFDATKASLELEATAMVLQLTQSAMNNQAPPPAAPTAIPQQQPQPTVAPVNTVSTMPDFDTWMKSASILVFEDIAADFNVYRYVPIALSGMGLNYVDEKDALGRFKNQLLSNGPGGQGWDLIIAAKEIRSDLQGEFYVYLNDALGQGSSVILEEWDMDRLGNGKLSLLTGRCGVDFSQNWSDTDINDTVIYTINGSHRAHHMPNEGLSLSKVTGYWLGLDLGDRLRLAPGSTATPLWGLYATSPSSDIVAVSCVDDRFILQTYSTHSYAQSRIVPVWQNYIYSTLRARYDYLVAHQ
;
A
#
# COMPACT_ATOMS: atom_id res chain seq x y z
N MET A 1 -22.10 -37.37 -62.77
CA MET A 1 -21.30 -37.37 -61.51
C MET A 1 -21.61 -36.10 -60.74
N SER A 2 -22.24 -36.23 -59.56
CA SER A 2 -22.88 -35.13 -58.82
C SER A 2 -21.87 -34.21 -58.09
N PRO A 3 -22.10 -32.88 -57.97
CA PRO A 3 -21.14 -31.91 -57.42
C PRO A 3 -20.82 -32.10 -55.93
N VAL A 4 -21.65 -32.89 -55.23
CA VAL A 4 -21.57 -33.12 -53.78
C VAL A 4 -20.32 -33.93 -53.39
N ALA A 5 -19.79 -34.77 -54.28
CA ALA A 5 -18.65 -35.64 -53.98
C ALA A 5 -17.28 -34.91 -53.95
N LYS A 6 -17.16 -33.73 -54.58
CA LYS A 6 -15.89 -32.96 -54.61
C LYS A 6 -15.67 -32.13 -53.34
N SER A 7 -16.74 -31.71 -52.65
CA SER A 7 -16.65 -30.90 -51.43
C SER A 7 -16.15 -31.70 -50.22
N ARG A 8 -16.66 -32.94 -50.04
CA ARG A 8 -16.23 -33.82 -48.94
C ARG A 8 -14.75 -34.19 -48.98
N LYS A 9 -14.17 -34.36 -50.18
CA LYS A 9 -12.73 -34.68 -50.32
C LYS A 9 -11.82 -33.52 -49.91
N LYS A 10 -12.26 -32.27 -50.10
CA LYS A 10 -11.48 -31.08 -49.69
C LYS A 10 -11.50 -30.87 -48.18
N ILE A 11 -12.65 -31.13 -47.53
CA ILE A 11 -12.77 -30.99 -46.07
C ILE A 11 -11.96 -32.06 -45.33
N VAL A 12 -11.97 -33.32 -45.81
CA VAL A 12 -11.19 -34.40 -45.20
C VAL A 12 -9.68 -34.15 -45.33
N LEU A 13 -9.23 -33.60 -46.47
CA LEU A 13 -7.82 -33.25 -46.68
C LEU A 13 -7.37 -32.08 -45.78
N LEU A 14 -8.23 -31.08 -45.57
CA LEU A 14 -7.91 -29.94 -44.70
C LEU A 14 -7.81 -30.35 -43.22
N LEU A 15 -8.70 -31.24 -42.76
CA LEU A 15 -8.69 -31.76 -41.39
C LEU A 15 -7.49 -32.67 -41.10
N THR A 16 -7.04 -33.46 -42.08
CA THR A 16 -5.83 -34.28 -41.92
C THR A 16 -4.56 -33.45 -41.91
N LEU A 17 -4.51 -32.35 -42.68
CA LEU A 17 -3.38 -31.42 -42.66
C LEU A 17 -3.30 -30.67 -41.31
N LEU A 18 -4.45 -30.26 -40.75
CA LEU A 18 -4.50 -29.56 -39.47
C LEU A 18 -4.06 -30.45 -38.28
N LEU A 19 -4.40 -31.73 -38.31
CA LEU A 19 -3.98 -32.71 -37.29
C LEU A 19 -2.48 -33.04 -37.37
N PHE A 20 -1.86 -32.98 -38.55
CA PHE A 20 -0.42 -33.18 -38.71
C PHE A 20 0.41 -32.00 -38.17
N VAL A 21 -0.11 -30.78 -38.24
CA VAL A 21 0.55 -29.58 -37.69
C VAL A 21 0.50 -29.56 -36.16
N LEU A 22 -0.60 -30.02 -35.55
CA LEU A 22 -0.70 -30.13 -34.08
C LEU A 22 0.20 -31.23 -33.48
N ALA A 23 0.53 -32.28 -34.23
CA ALA A 23 1.36 -33.39 -33.74
C ALA A 23 2.87 -33.04 -33.66
N CYS A 24 3.32 -31.97 -34.31
CA CYS A 24 4.73 -31.56 -34.30
C CYS A 24 5.10 -30.53 -33.21
N SER A 25 4.15 -30.05 -32.40
CA SER A 25 4.43 -29.12 -31.28
C SER A 25 4.54 -29.80 -29.91
N LEU A 26 4.44 -31.13 -29.82
CA LEU A 26 4.72 -31.91 -28.60
C LEU A 26 6.05 -32.64 -28.73
N GLY A 27 7.15 -31.89 -28.60
CA GLY A 27 8.50 -32.47 -28.55
C GLY A 27 9.47 -31.51 -27.88
N GLY A 28 9.71 -31.72 -26.58
CA GLY A 28 10.73 -30.98 -25.84
C GLY A 28 10.56 -30.99 -24.32
N THR A 29 10.54 -32.16 -23.68
CA THR A 29 10.79 -32.23 -22.23
C THR A 29 12.30 -32.14 -21.99
N THR A 30 12.82 -30.92 -21.86
CA THR A 30 14.12 -30.69 -21.22
C THR A 30 13.87 -30.54 -19.72
N ASN A 31 14.17 -31.59 -18.94
CA ASN A 31 14.40 -31.48 -17.51
C ASN A 31 15.65 -30.61 -17.29
N ALA A 32 15.48 -29.29 -17.32
CA ALA A 32 16.45 -28.39 -16.74
C ALA A 32 16.12 -28.29 -15.25
N GLN A 33 16.98 -28.84 -14.39
CA GLN A 33 16.94 -28.47 -12.98
C GLN A 33 17.08 -26.94 -12.90
N PRO A 34 16.31 -26.25 -12.04
CA PRO A 34 16.48 -24.82 -11.85
C PRO A 34 17.92 -24.56 -11.39
N ALA A 35 18.63 -23.72 -12.15
CA ALA A 35 19.98 -23.31 -11.80
C ALA A 35 19.94 -22.61 -10.43
N PHE A 36 20.81 -23.03 -9.52
CA PHE A 36 20.98 -22.38 -8.22
C PHE A 36 21.48 -20.95 -8.47
N ASP A 37 20.60 -19.98 -8.26
CA ASP A 37 20.92 -18.56 -8.34
C ASP A 37 21.54 -18.13 -7.00
N ALA A 38 22.88 -18.09 -6.99
CA ALA A 38 23.65 -17.71 -5.82
C ALA A 38 23.33 -16.28 -5.34
N THR A 39 22.88 -15.40 -6.24
CA THR A 39 22.48 -14.02 -5.90
C THR A 39 21.12 -14.00 -5.21
N LYS A 40 20.18 -14.83 -5.66
CA LYS A 40 18.90 -15.02 -4.96
C LYS A 40 19.11 -15.64 -3.58
N ALA A 41 19.97 -16.66 -3.47
CA ALA A 41 20.31 -17.27 -2.19
C ALA A 41 21.01 -16.30 -1.23
N SER A 42 21.89 -15.43 -1.72
CA SER A 42 22.53 -14.40 -0.88
C SER A 42 21.54 -13.34 -0.37
N LEU A 43 20.58 -12.93 -1.21
CA LEU A 43 19.55 -11.97 -0.82
C LEU A 43 18.59 -12.55 0.22
N GLU A 44 18.22 -13.82 0.10
CA GLU A 44 17.39 -14.52 1.09
C GLU A 44 18.14 -14.71 2.42
N LEU A 45 19.45 -14.96 2.39
CA LEU A 45 20.28 -15.06 3.59
C LEU A 45 20.41 -13.72 4.32
N GLU A 46 20.59 -12.62 3.58
CA GLU A 46 20.69 -11.27 4.13
C GLU A 46 19.36 -10.83 4.76
N ALA A 47 18.24 -11.09 4.09
CA ALA A 47 16.91 -10.84 4.63
C ALA A 47 16.65 -11.64 5.92
N THR A 48 17.06 -12.91 5.95
CA THR A 48 16.94 -13.77 7.14
C THR A 48 17.79 -13.26 8.30
N ALA A 49 19.00 -12.76 8.03
CA ALA A 49 19.89 -12.19 9.05
C ALA A 49 19.29 -10.91 9.66
N MET A 50 18.67 -10.05 8.85
CA MET A 50 18.01 -8.83 9.32
C MET A 50 16.79 -9.14 10.20
N VAL A 51 15.98 -10.13 9.83
CA VAL A 51 14.82 -10.59 10.63
C VAL A 51 15.27 -11.18 11.98
N LEU A 52 16.35 -11.98 11.98
CA LEU A 52 16.94 -12.51 13.21
C LEU A 52 17.43 -11.38 14.13
N GLN A 53 18.10 -10.37 13.57
CA GLN A 53 18.56 -9.22 14.34
C GLN A 53 17.41 -8.44 14.97
N LEU A 54 16.35 -8.16 14.21
CA LEU A 54 15.12 -7.51 14.70
C LEU A 54 14.45 -8.33 15.81
N THR A 55 14.37 -9.65 15.64
CA THR A 55 13.82 -10.58 16.64
C THR A 55 14.66 -10.59 17.92
N GLN A 56 15.99 -10.54 17.81
CA GLN A 56 16.89 -10.48 18.96
C GLN A 56 16.74 -9.16 19.74
N SER A 57 16.57 -8.04 19.04
CA SER A 57 16.30 -6.74 19.68
C SER A 57 14.93 -6.69 20.37
N ALA A 58 13.92 -7.38 19.84
CA ALA A 58 12.62 -7.49 20.50
C ALA A 58 12.68 -8.37 21.77
N MET A 59 13.52 -9.40 21.79
CA MET A 59 13.71 -10.28 22.96
C MET A 59 14.52 -9.63 24.09
N ASN A 60 15.39 -8.67 23.79
CA ASN A 60 16.21 -7.97 24.80
C ASN A 60 15.46 -6.84 25.56
N ASN A 61 14.23 -6.51 25.18
CA ASN A 61 13.36 -5.60 25.93
C ASN A 61 12.59 -6.33 27.04
N GLN A 62 13.32 -6.97 27.96
CA GLN A 62 12.75 -7.39 29.24
C GLN A 62 12.85 -6.23 30.23
N ALA A 63 11.69 -5.73 30.66
CA ALA A 63 11.59 -4.75 31.73
C ALA A 63 12.25 -5.26 33.02
N PRO A 64 13.02 -4.42 33.76
CA PRO A 64 13.54 -4.81 35.06
C PRO A 64 12.40 -5.04 36.07
N PRO A 65 12.56 -5.96 37.04
CA PRO A 65 11.54 -6.27 38.02
C PRO A 65 11.25 -5.07 38.96
N PRO A 66 10.03 -4.94 39.50
CA PRO A 66 9.70 -3.84 40.40
C PRO A 66 10.43 -3.98 41.73
N ALA A 67 11.15 -2.93 42.14
CA ALA A 67 11.76 -2.84 43.46
C ALA A 67 10.69 -2.54 44.54
N ALA A 68 10.87 -3.14 45.72
CA ALA A 68 9.99 -3.02 46.88
C ALA A 68 9.94 -1.58 47.45
N PRO A 69 8.87 -1.19 48.18
CA PRO A 69 8.69 0.17 48.66
C PRO A 69 9.65 0.49 49.81
N THR A 70 10.52 1.46 49.60
CA THR A 70 11.39 2.02 50.65
C THR A 70 10.84 3.38 51.07
N ALA A 71 10.76 3.62 52.38
CA ALA A 71 10.19 4.81 52.99
C ALA A 71 10.85 6.12 52.51
N ILE A 72 10.01 7.14 52.31
CA ILE A 72 10.36 8.46 51.77
C ILE A 72 10.95 9.34 52.88
N PRO A 73 12.19 9.86 52.77
CA PRO A 73 12.61 11.02 53.54
C PRO A 73 12.05 12.30 52.90
N GLN A 74 11.42 13.16 53.70
CA GLN A 74 10.91 14.47 53.24
C GLN A 74 12.03 15.30 52.58
N GLN A 75 11.90 15.53 51.28
CA GLN A 75 12.73 16.47 50.53
C GLN A 75 12.14 17.89 50.60
N GLN A 76 13.00 18.83 50.95
CA GLN A 76 12.81 20.27 50.93
C GLN A 76 12.43 20.75 49.51
N PRO A 77 11.53 21.74 49.34
CA PRO A 77 11.04 22.12 48.03
C PRO A 77 12.16 22.65 47.12
N GLN A 78 12.42 21.91 46.05
CA GLN A 78 13.27 22.33 44.94
C GLN A 78 12.45 23.30 44.06
N PRO A 79 13.03 24.42 43.59
CA PRO A 79 12.32 25.37 42.75
C PRO A 79 11.83 24.70 41.46
N THR A 80 10.51 24.82 41.22
CA THR A 80 9.85 24.41 39.98
C THR A 80 10.48 25.14 38.80
N VAL A 81 11.25 24.41 37.98
CA VAL A 81 11.59 24.90 36.64
C VAL A 81 10.30 24.85 35.84
N ALA A 82 9.78 26.02 35.45
CA ALA A 82 8.63 26.11 34.56
C ALA A 82 8.93 25.32 33.26
N PRO A 83 7.96 24.62 32.68
CA PRO A 83 8.15 23.97 31.40
C PRO A 83 8.59 25.02 30.38
N VAL A 84 9.73 24.78 29.73
CA VAL A 84 10.15 25.56 28.57
C VAL A 84 9.11 25.28 27.49
N ASN A 85 8.26 26.27 27.19
CA ASN A 85 7.41 26.22 26.00
C ASN A 85 8.34 26.28 24.78
N THR A 86 8.73 25.13 24.25
CA THR A 86 9.32 25.04 22.91
C THR A 86 8.23 25.41 21.91
N VAL A 87 8.21 26.68 21.52
CA VAL A 87 7.33 27.16 20.44
C VAL A 87 7.89 26.59 19.14
N SER A 88 7.13 25.71 18.47
CA SER A 88 7.52 25.19 17.15
C SER A 88 7.73 26.35 16.19
N THR A 89 8.81 26.27 15.40
CA THR A 89 9.11 27.27 14.37
C THR A 89 8.42 26.97 13.05
N MET A 90 7.68 25.86 12.96
CA MET A 90 6.91 25.55 11.75
C MET A 90 5.71 26.49 11.60
N PRO A 91 5.35 26.84 10.35
CA PRO A 91 4.08 27.51 10.08
C PRO A 91 2.91 26.59 10.47
N ASP A 92 1.71 27.15 10.58
CA ASP A 92 0.51 26.36 10.83
C ASP A 92 0.30 25.27 9.75
N PHE A 93 -0.47 24.23 10.10
CA PHE A 93 -0.64 23.07 9.24
C PHE A 93 -1.13 23.41 7.83
N ASP A 94 -2.11 24.31 7.67
CA ASP A 94 -2.67 24.62 6.36
C ASP A 94 -1.63 25.32 5.47
N THR A 95 -0.86 26.24 6.05
CA THR A 95 0.26 26.89 5.37
C THR A 95 1.38 25.89 5.02
N TRP A 96 1.79 25.06 5.97
CA TRP A 96 2.82 24.04 5.77
C TRP A 96 2.44 23.05 4.67
N MET A 97 1.19 22.56 4.69
CA MET A 97 0.66 21.57 3.76
C MET A 97 0.80 22.03 2.31
N LYS A 98 0.61 23.32 2.02
CA LYS A 98 0.77 23.88 0.66
C LYS A 98 2.20 23.84 0.14
N SER A 99 3.18 23.78 1.04
CA SER A 99 4.60 23.65 0.72
C SER A 99 5.15 22.24 0.89
N ALA A 100 4.32 21.27 1.29
CA ALA A 100 4.73 19.90 1.51
C ALA A 100 5.33 19.27 0.25
N SER A 101 6.40 18.51 0.43
CA SER A 101 7.06 17.74 -0.62
C SER A 101 6.32 16.41 -0.82
N ILE A 102 5.66 16.28 -1.97
CA ILE A 102 4.84 15.10 -2.28
C ILE A 102 5.41 14.38 -3.51
N LEU A 103 5.63 13.07 -3.39
CA LEU A 103 6.05 12.18 -4.48
C LEU A 103 4.89 11.26 -4.87
N VAL A 104 4.62 11.12 -6.16
CA VAL A 104 3.54 10.31 -6.69
C VAL A 104 4.04 9.31 -7.72
N PHE A 105 3.67 8.06 -7.53
CA PHE A 105 3.71 7.00 -8.52
C PHE A 105 2.29 6.42 -8.68
N GLU A 106 1.84 6.27 -9.91
CA GLU A 106 0.54 5.70 -10.26
C GLU A 106 0.70 4.93 -11.57
N ASP A 107 0.66 3.61 -11.48
CA ASP A 107 1.06 2.71 -12.57
C ASP A 107 0.07 2.65 -13.75
N ILE A 108 -1.15 3.17 -13.55
CA ILE A 108 -2.17 3.24 -14.60
C ILE A 108 -1.93 4.38 -15.59
N ALA A 109 -0.84 5.13 -15.44
CA ALA A 109 -0.55 6.31 -16.26
C ALA A 109 -0.38 6.04 -17.77
N ALA A 110 -0.07 4.80 -18.16
CA ALA A 110 -0.03 4.38 -19.55
C ALA A 110 -1.40 3.96 -20.12
N ASP A 111 -2.43 3.83 -19.29
CA ASP A 111 -3.79 3.52 -19.74
C ASP A 111 -4.57 4.81 -20.00
N PHE A 112 -4.70 5.16 -21.28
CA PHE A 112 -5.38 6.37 -21.72
C PHE A 112 -6.92 6.29 -21.67
N ASN A 113 -7.50 5.15 -21.29
CA ASN A 113 -8.95 4.98 -21.20
C ASN A 113 -9.52 5.39 -19.84
N VAL A 114 -8.65 5.62 -18.85
CA VAL A 114 -9.04 5.98 -17.49
C VAL A 114 -8.38 7.28 -17.07
N TYR A 115 -9.02 7.95 -16.12
CA TYR A 115 -8.42 9.11 -15.47
C TYR A 115 -7.55 8.66 -14.30
N ARG A 116 -6.46 9.37 -14.09
CA ARG A 116 -5.60 9.21 -12.93
C ARG A 116 -6.15 9.94 -11.73
N TYR A 117 -6.53 9.21 -10.68
CA TYR A 117 -7.31 9.80 -9.59
C TYR A 117 -6.45 10.57 -8.59
N VAL A 118 -5.21 10.12 -8.34
CA VAL A 118 -4.29 10.76 -7.38
C VAL A 118 -3.89 12.18 -7.83
N PRO A 119 -3.42 12.43 -9.06
CA PRO A 119 -3.17 13.77 -9.58
C PRO A 119 -4.39 14.70 -9.51
N ILE A 120 -5.58 14.17 -9.81
CA ILE A 120 -6.83 14.95 -9.75
C ILE A 120 -7.10 15.38 -8.30
N ALA A 121 -6.92 14.49 -7.33
CA ALA A 121 -7.07 14.80 -5.91
C ALA A 121 -6.07 15.88 -5.45
N LEU A 122 -4.78 15.70 -5.74
CA LEU A 122 -3.71 16.64 -5.36
C LEU A 122 -3.90 18.02 -6.00
N SER A 123 -4.19 18.06 -7.30
CA SER A 123 -4.45 19.31 -8.02
C SER A 123 -5.73 19.98 -7.52
N GLY A 124 -6.79 19.22 -7.21
CA GLY A 124 -8.01 19.73 -6.60
C GLY A 124 -7.79 20.32 -5.20
N MET A 125 -6.79 19.82 -4.46
CA MET A 125 -6.35 20.40 -3.18
C MET A 125 -5.37 21.58 -3.36
N GLY A 126 -4.93 21.89 -4.58
CA GLY A 126 -3.94 22.92 -4.86
C GLY A 126 -2.58 22.63 -4.22
N LEU A 127 -2.16 21.35 -4.24
CA LEU A 127 -0.86 20.90 -3.72
C LEU A 127 0.14 20.75 -4.86
N ASN A 128 1.41 21.03 -4.56
CA ASN A 128 2.52 20.76 -5.46
C ASN A 128 3.02 19.33 -5.25
N TYR A 129 3.40 18.65 -6.33
CA TYR A 129 3.87 17.27 -6.27
C TYR A 129 4.83 16.96 -7.43
N VAL A 130 5.70 15.97 -7.21
CA VAL A 130 6.50 15.34 -8.25
C VAL A 130 5.77 14.09 -8.71
N ASP A 131 5.35 14.10 -9.98
CA ASP A 131 4.61 13.01 -10.62
C ASP A 131 5.55 12.17 -11.48
N GLU A 132 5.90 10.98 -10.99
CA GLU A 132 6.73 10.02 -11.72
C GLU A 132 5.90 9.07 -12.60
N LYS A 133 4.55 9.20 -12.58
CA LYS A 133 3.65 8.37 -13.39
C LYS A 133 3.91 6.88 -13.14
N ASP A 134 4.12 6.10 -14.20
CA ASP A 134 4.48 4.69 -14.23
C ASP A 134 6.00 4.45 -14.36
N ALA A 135 6.83 5.51 -14.27
CA ALA A 135 8.27 5.41 -14.50
C ALA A 135 9.03 4.89 -13.27
N LEU A 136 8.99 3.57 -13.04
CA LEU A 136 9.65 2.89 -11.91
C LEU A 136 11.09 3.33 -11.64
N GLY A 137 11.90 3.49 -12.70
CA GLY A 137 13.30 3.91 -12.56
C GLY A 137 13.46 5.32 -11.98
N ARG A 138 12.57 6.25 -12.34
CA ARG A 138 12.61 7.61 -11.78
C ARG A 138 12.04 7.65 -10.38
N PHE A 139 10.94 6.92 -10.15
CA PHE A 139 10.37 6.77 -8.82
C PHE A 139 11.39 6.20 -7.82
N LYS A 140 12.13 5.16 -8.22
CA LYS A 140 13.26 4.62 -7.45
C LYS A 140 14.31 5.69 -7.12
N ASN A 141 14.71 6.50 -8.11
CA ASN A 141 15.69 7.55 -7.87
C ASN A 141 15.20 8.59 -6.85
N GLN A 142 13.92 8.97 -6.89
CA GLN A 142 13.32 9.90 -5.93
C GLN A 142 13.25 9.32 -4.51
N LEU A 143 12.97 8.02 -4.39
CA LEU A 143 12.99 7.33 -3.09
C LEU A 143 14.40 7.26 -2.51
N LEU A 144 15.40 6.95 -3.35
CA LEU A 144 16.80 6.85 -2.93
C LEU A 144 17.46 8.21 -2.67
N SER A 145 16.96 9.30 -3.26
CA SER A 145 17.48 10.64 -3.02
C SER A 145 17.03 11.24 -1.68
N ASN A 146 16.10 10.59 -0.98
CA ASN A 146 15.46 11.08 0.23
C ASN A 146 14.81 12.47 0.08
N GLY A 147 14.12 12.69 -1.05
CA GLY A 147 13.36 13.91 -1.30
C GLY A 147 14.17 15.20 -1.48
N PRO A 148 13.48 16.36 -1.62
CA PRO A 148 14.12 17.64 -1.87
C PRO A 148 15.14 18.02 -0.78
N GLY A 149 16.40 18.22 -1.18
CA GLY A 149 17.48 18.57 -0.24
C GLY A 149 17.85 17.47 0.76
N GLY A 150 17.42 16.23 0.54
CA GLY A 150 17.71 15.08 1.41
C GLY A 150 16.95 15.06 2.74
N GLN A 151 15.88 15.85 2.87
CA GLN A 151 15.10 16.04 4.11
C GLN A 151 13.99 14.99 4.33
N GLY A 152 13.87 14.03 3.41
CA GLY A 152 12.73 13.13 3.31
C GLY A 152 11.58 13.76 2.54
N TRP A 153 10.68 12.91 2.06
CA TRP A 153 9.40 13.34 1.49
C TRP A 153 8.38 13.52 2.61
N ASP A 154 7.53 14.54 2.52
CA ASP A 154 6.44 14.71 3.48
C ASP A 154 5.34 13.68 3.25
N LEU A 155 5.09 13.35 1.98
CA LEU A 155 4.19 12.27 1.59
C LEU A 155 4.70 11.56 0.33
N ILE A 156 4.70 10.24 0.37
CA ILE A 156 4.91 9.37 -0.79
C ILE A 156 3.60 8.63 -1.08
N ILE A 157 3.11 8.71 -2.30
CA ILE A 157 1.95 7.96 -2.77
C ILE A 157 2.41 6.96 -3.81
N ALA A 158 2.19 5.68 -3.54
CA ALA A 158 2.41 4.59 -4.48
C ALA A 158 1.07 3.92 -4.77
N ALA A 159 0.47 4.25 -5.90
CA ALA A 159 -0.79 3.68 -6.35
C ALA A 159 -0.55 2.61 -7.42
N LYS A 160 -0.63 1.34 -7.02
CA LYS A 160 -0.53 0.20 -7.94
C LYS A 160 -1.94 -0.27 -8.28
N GLU A 161 -2.42 0.09 -9.45
CA GLU A 161 -3.78 -0.14 -9.93
C GLU A 161 -3.80 -1.06 -11.16
N ILE A 162 -2.77 -1.00 -12.01
CA ILE A 162 -2.62 -1.93 -13.13
C ILE A 162 -2.09 -3.26 -12.62
N ARG A 163 -2.47 -4.36 -13.30
CA ARG A 163 -2.06 -5.73 -12.91
C ARG A 163 -0.63 -6.06 -13.32
N SER A 164 0.27 -5.09 -13.15
CA SER A 164 1.70 -5.20 -13.39
C SER A 164 2.47 -5.10 -12.07
N ASP A 165 3.73 -5.52 -12.07
CA ASP A 165 4.48 -5.71 -10.84
C ASP A 165 5.22 -4.43 -10.41
N LEU A 166 4.84 -3.88 -9.25
CA LEU A 166 5.78 -3.10 -8.43
C LEU A 166 6.80 -4.10 -7.83
N GLN A 167 8.08 -3.91 -8.13
CA GLN A 167 9.11 -4.86 -7.71
C GLN A 167 9.29 -4.84 -6.19
N GLY A 168 9.69 -5.98 -5.62
CA GLY A 168 9.78 -6.15 -4.17
C GLY A 168 10.67 -5.13 -3.47
N GLU A 169 11.72 -4.58 -4.09
CA GLU A 169 12.58 -3.58 -3.44
C GLU A 169 11.87 -2.26 -3.11
N PHE A 170 10.80 -1.89 -3.82
CA PHE A 170 10.10 -0.64 -3.55
C PHE A 170 9.48 -0.64 -2.15
N TYR A 171 8.98 -1.79 -1.67
CA TYR A 171 8.47 -1.92 -0.31
C TYR A 171 9.54 -1.70 0.76
N VAL A 172 10.81 -2.03 0.47
CA VAL A 172 11.94 -1.74 1.36
C VAL A 172 12.16 -0.23 1.42
N TYR A 173 12.22 0.45 0.27
CA TYR A 173 12.42 1.90 0.22
C TYR A 173 11.28 2.68 0.89
N LEU A 174 10.04 2.24 0.70
CA LEU A 174 8.87 2.83 1.38
C LEU A 174 8.93 2.62 2.90
N ASN A 175 9.33 1.42 3.35
CA ASN A 175 9.52 1.13 4.77
C ASN A 175 10.65 1.97 5.38
N ASP A 176 11.75 2.18 4.65
CA ASP A 176 12.86 3.02 5.08
C ASP A 176 12.43 4.48 5.19
N ALA A 177 11.67 5.00 4.21
CA ALA A 177 11.12 6.35 4.25
C ALA A 177 10.19 6.57 5.45
N LEU A 178 9.30 5.60 5.76
CA LEU A 178 8.46 5.63 6.97
C LEU A 178 9.32 5.65 8.25
N GLY A 179 10.38 4.84 8.29
CA GLY A 179 11.34 4.79 9.40
C GLY A 179 12.09 6.10 9.62
N GLN A 180 12.31 6.86 8.55
CA GLN A 180 12.92 8.20 8.57
C GLN A 180 11.91 9.33 8.84
N GLY A 181 10.64 8.99 9.10
CA GLY A 181 9.62 9.96 9.48
C GLY A 181 8.68 10.39 8.35
N SER A 182 8.92 10.00 7.09
CA SER A 182 8.03 10.32 5.97
C SER A 182 6.63 9.72 6.18
N SER A 183 5.60 10.23 5.51
CA SER A 183 4.31 9.55 5.41
C SER A 183 4.18 8.81 4.07
N VAL A 184 3.41 7.72 4.06
CA VAL A 184 3.17 6.89 2.88
C VAL A 184 1.67 6.59 2.73
N ILE A 185 1.17 6.64 1.50
CA ILE A 185 -0.08 5.97 1.12
C ILE A 185 0.28 4.93 0.07
N LEU A 186 -0.06 3.67 0.34
CA LEU A 186 0.17 2.55 -0.57
C LEU A 186 -1.18 1.94 -0.96
N GLU A 187 -1.45 1.89 -2.26
CA GLU A 187 -2.46 1.02 -2.83
C GLU A 187 -1.76 -0.21 -3.42
N GLU A 188 -2.08 -1.40 -2.90
CA GLU A 188 -1.51 -2.68 -3.30
C GLU A 188 -2.60 -3.77 -3.31
N TRP A 189 -3.01 -4.17 -4.51
CA TRP A 189 -4.08 -5.16 -4.70
C TRP A 189 -3.61 -6.62 -4.65
N ASP A 190 -2.30 -6.90 -4.81
CA ASP A 190 -1.73 -8.24 -5.04
C ASP A 190 -0.89 -8.74 -3.85
N MET A 191 -1.42 -8.56 -2.64
CA MET A 191 -0.82 -9.03 -1.40
C MET A 191 -0.82 -10.54 -1.24
N ASP A 192 -1.74 -11.30 -1.83
CA ASP A 192 -1.73 -12.76 -1.76
C ASP A 192 -0.48 -13.36 -2.42
N ARG A 193 0.04 -12.73 -3.48
CA ARG A 193 1.31 -13.10 -4.15
C ARG A 193 2.54 -12.52 -3.46
N LEU A 194 2.41 -11.34 -2.86
CA LEU A 194 3.55 -10.57 -2.35
C LEU A 194 3.72 -10.59 -0.83
N GLY A 195 2.71 -11.05 -0.08
CA GLY A 195 2.59 -10.89 1.36
C GLY A 195 3.66 -11.62 2.18
N ASN A 196 4.23 -12.69 1.64
CA ASN A 196 5.37 -13.40 2.27
C ASN A 196 6.74 -12.85 1.83
N GLY A 197 6.76 -11.86 0.93
CA GLY A 197 7.96 -11.21 0.41
C GLY A 197 8.28 -9.92 1.16
N LYS A 198 8.91 -8.98 0.45
CA LYS A 198 9.34 -7.68 1.01
C LYS A 198 8.18 -6.78 1.46
N LEU A 199 6.95 -7.02 0.97
CA LEU A 199 5.75 -6.34 1.46
C LEU A 199 5.51 -6.57 2.96
N SER A 200 5.92 -7.73 3.49
CA SER A 200 5.78 -8.07 4.92
C SER A 200 6.45 -7.06 5.86
N LEU A 201 7.45 -6.31 5.39
CA LEU A 201 8.09 -5.24 6.15
C LEU A 201 7.09 -4.12 6.48
N LEU A 202 6.27 -3.75 5.49
CA LEU A 202 5.24 -2.72 5.64
C LEU A 202 4.04 -3.25 6.42
N THR A 203 3.55 -4.45 6.11
CA THR A 203 2.37 -5.02 6.79
C THR A 203 2.68 -5.34 8.25
N GLY A 204 3.87 -5.87 8.53
CA GLY A 204 4.37 -6.11 9.88
C GLY A 204 4.55 -4.82 10.69
N ARG A 205 5.12 -3.76 10.08
CA ARG A 205 5.18 -2.43 10.71
C ARG A 205 3.78 -1.85 10.96
N CYS A 206 2.85 -2.08 10.05
CA CYS A 206 1.48 -1.61 10.17
C CYS A 206 0.66 -2.40 11.19
N GLY A 207 1.04 -3.64 11.50
CA GLY A 207 0.29 -4.52 12.41
C GLY A 207 -0.91 -5.20 11.74
N VAL A 208 -0.79 -5.56 10.46
CA VAL A 208 -1.84 -6.28 9.71
C VAL A 208 -1.27 -7.49 8.99
N ASP A 209 -2.12 -8.49 8.80
CA ASP A 209 -1.81 -9.69 8.01
C ASP A 209 -2.71 -9.78 6.79
N PHE A 210 -2.17 -10.39 5.73
CA PHE A 210 -3.01 -10.93 4.67
C PHE A 210 -4.00 -11.96 5.25
N SER A 211 -5.26 -11.84 4.86
CA SER A 211 -6.34 -12.73 5.30
C SER A 211 -6.85 -13.60 4.15
N GLN A 212 -7.28 -12.99 3.04
CA GLN A 212 -7.93 -13.70 1.95
C GLN A 212 -7.89 -12.90 0.64
N ASN A 213 -7.71 -13.58 -0.50
CA ASN A 213 -7.87 -12.97 -1.82
C ASN A 213 -9.34 -12.60 -2.09
N TRP A 214 -9.56 -11.43 -2.65
CA TRP A 214 -10.87 -10.94 -3.03
C TRP A 214 -11.07 -11.01 -4.56
N SER A 215 -11.77 -12.04 -5.04
CA SER A 215 -11.99 -12.27 -6.47
C SER A 215 -13.49 -12.38 -6.83
N ASP A 216 -14.33 -11.64 -6.10
CA ASP A 216 -15.78 -11.68 -6.29
C ASP A 216 -16.19 -11.16 -7.69
N THR A 217 -17.29 -11.70 -8.20
CA THR A 217 -17.81 -11.37 -9.54
C THR A 217 -19.12 -10.59 -9.50
N ASP A 218 -19.79 -10.53 -8.34
CA ASP A 218 -21.01 -9.75 -8.13
C ASP A 218 -20.66 -8.34 -7.65
N ILE A 219 -21.23 -7.34 -8.30
CA ILE A 219 -21.07 -5.93 -7.95
C ILE A 219 -21.51 -5.62 -6.51
N ASN A 220 -22.49 -6.35 -5.98
CA ASN A 220 -22.98 -6.17 -4.62
C ASN A 220 -21.94 -6.59 -3.58
N ASP A 221 -21.12 -7.59 -3.91
CA ASP A 221 -20.02 -8.07 -3.07
C ASP A 221 -18.79 -7.14 -3.14
N THR A 222 -18.87 -6.09 -3.96
CA THR A 222 -17.82 -5.07 -4.12
C THR A 222 -18.09 -3.75 -3.39
N VAL A 223 -19.18 -3.66 -2.62
CA VAL A 223 -19.47 -2.48 -1.81
C VAL A 223 -18.55 -2.45 -0.59
N ILE A 224 -17.90 -1.31 -0.38
CA ILE A 224 -17.01 -1.10 0.78
C ILE A 224 -17.67 -0.16 1.79
N TYR A 225 -17.58 -0.52 3.06
CA TYR A 225 -18.15 0.20 4.19
C TYR A 225 -17.06 0.86 5.03
N THR A 226 -17.37 2.03 5.59
CA THR A 226 -16.54 2.67 6.62
C THR A 226 -16.58 1.84 7.90
N ILE A 227 -15.42 1.49 8.46
CA ILE A 227 -15.34 0.80 9.77
C ILE A 227 -15.25 1.84 10.89
N ASN A 228 -14.22 2.69 10.85
CA ASN A 228 -14.05 3.76 11.82
C ASN A 228 -14.51 5.10 11.24
N GLY A 229 -15.82 5.35 11.27
CA GLY A 229 -16.44 6.57 10.77
C GLY A 229 -15.67 7.81 11.20
N SER A 230 -15.43 8.02 12.49
CA SER A 230 -14.83 9.26 13.04
C SER A 230 -13.37 9.55 12.66
N HIS A 231 -12.68 8.65 11.96
CA HIS A 231 -11.31 8.87 11.54
C HIS A 231 -11.20 10.05 10.54
N ARG A 232 -10.11 10.84 10.61
CA ARG A 232 -9.89 12.00 9.72
C ARG A 232 -10.00 11.64 8.24
N ALA A 233 -9.54 10.46 7.87
CA ALA A 233 -9.64 9.90 6.52
C ALA A 233 -11.08 9.79 5.97
N HIS A 234 -12.12 9.91 6.79
CA HIS A 234 -13.52 9.87 6.36
C HIS A 234 -14.25 11.22 6.38
N HIS A 235 -13.67 12.22 7.04
CA HIS A 235 -14.37 13.47 7.34
C HIS A 235 -13.58 14.75 6.99
N MET A 236 -12.30 14.65 6.61
CA MET A 236 -11.46 15.82 6.32
C MET A 236 -10.61 15.62 5.06
N PRO A 237 -10.67 16.52 4.07
CA PRO A 237 -11.51 17.73 4.02
C PRO A 237 -12.96 17.46 3.56
N ASN A 238 -13.28 16.25 3.12
CA ASN A 238 -14.59 15.90 2.57
C ASN A 238 -15.41 15.04 3.52
N GLU A 239 -16.73 15.21 3.43
CA GLU A 239 -17.74 14.54 4.24
C GLU A 239 -18.60 13.57 3.41
N GLY A 240 -19.25 12.61 4.09
CA GLY A 240 -20.24 11.73 3.45
C GLY A 240 -19.66 10.78 2.39
N LEU A 241 -18.43 10.31 2.59
CA LEU A 241 -17.77 9.37 1.69
C LEU A 241 -18.56 8.05 1.60
N SER A 242 -18.62 7.48 0.40
CA SER A 242 -19.27 6.18 0.18
C SER A 242 -18.66 5.46 -1.03
N LEU A 243 -18.28 4.20 -0.81
CA LEU A 243 -17.73 3.29 -1.81
C LEU A 243 -18.78 2.24 -2.22
N SER A 244 -19.98 2.73 -2.55
CA SER A 244 -21.11 1.92 -3.03
C SER A 244 -21.32 2.00 -4.54
N LYS A 245 -20.75 3.02 -5.20
CA LYS A 245 -20.88 3.23 -6.65
C LYS A 245 -19.73 2.58 -7.41
N VAL A 246 -19.88 1.29 -7.64
CA VAL A 246 -18.91 0.45 -8.36
C VAL A 246 -19.06 0.67 -9.87
N THR A 247 -17.95 0.81 -10.59
CA THR A 247 -17.90 1.01 -12.05
C THR A 247 -17.87 -0.30 -12.82
N GLY A 248 -17.33 -1.34 -12.18
CA GLY A 248 -17.11 -2.63 -12.77
C GLY A 248 -15.82 -2.78 -13.56
N TYR A 249 -14.91 -1.80 -13.51
CA TYR A 249 -13.69 -1.79 -14.34
C TYR A 249 -12.84 -3.07 -14.18
N TRP A 250 -12.70 -3.53 -12.94
CA TRP A 250 -11.95 -4.74 -12.59
C TRP A 250 -12.83 -5.96 -12.26
N LEU A 251 -14.16 -5.89 -12.47
CA LEU A 251 -15.05 -7.01 -12.16
C LEU A 251 -14.67 -8.25 -12.98
N GLY A 252 -14.65 -9.40 -12.31
CA GLY A 252 -14.22 -10.67 -12.92
C GLY A 252 -12.71 -10.86 -12.98
N LEU A 253 -11.94 -9.92 -12.45
CA LEU A 253 -10.52 -10.05 -12.15
C LEU A 253 -10.33 -10.01 -10.63
N ASP A 254 -9.09 -9.99 -10.17
CA ASP A 254 -8.77 -9.94 -8.74
C ASP A 254 -9.09 -8.53 -8.18
N LEU A 255 -10.03 -8.37 -7.27
CA LEU A 255 -10.48 -7.07 -6.79
C LEU A 255 -9.55 -6.46 -5.73
N GLY A 256 -8.57 -7.23 -5.27
CA GLY A 256 -7.68 -6.88 -4.18
C GLY A 256 -7.55 -7.99 -3.16
N ASP A 257 -7.09 -7.61 -1.99
CA ASP A 257 -6.94 -8.54 -0.87
C ASP A 257 -7.59 -8.03 0.40
N ARG A 258 -8.02 -8.97 1.23
CA ARG A 258 -8.59 -8.71 2.55
C ARG A 258 -7.50 -8.82 3.59
N LEU A 259 -7.47 -7.86 4.48
CA LEU A 259 -6.59 -7.77 5.62
C LEU A 259 -7.31 -8.21 6.90
N ARG A 260 -6.51 -8.59 7.89
CA ARG A 260 -6.93 -8.70 9.29
C ARG A 260 -5.94 -7.99 10.19
N LEU A 261 -6.40 -7.53 11.35
CA LEU A 261 -5.51 -6.99 12.37
C LEU A 261 -4.67 -8.11 12.99
N ALA A 262 -3.36 -7.89 13.12
CA ALA A 262 -2.49 -8.79 13.87
C ALA A 262 -2.80 -8.71 15.39
N PRO A 263 -2.49 -9.76 16.17
CA PRO A 263 -2.67 -9.71 17.62
C PRO A 263 -1.92 -8.55 18.26
N GLY A 264 -2.62 -7.71 19.04
CA GLY A 264 -2.05 -6.53 19.69
C GLY A 264 -1.81 -5.33 18.76
N SER A 265 -2.32 -5.38 17.52
CA SER A 265 -2.22 -4.28 16.57
C SER A 265 -2.84 -2.99 17.10
N THR A 266 -2.17 -1.87 16.82
CA THR A 266 -2.66 -0.50 17.04
C THR A 266 -3.19 0.13 15.76
N ALA A 267 -3.23 -0.62 14.65
CA ALA A 267 -3.72 -0.14 13.38
C ALA A 267 -5.22 0.19 13.47
N THR A 268 -5.62 1.24 12.77
CA THR A 268 -7.01 1.69 12.71
C THR A 268 -7.62 1.28 11.36
N PRO A 269 -8.52 0.28 11.32
CA PRO A 269 -9.25 -0.07 10.12
C PRO A 269 -10.07 1.13 9.62
N LEU A 270 -9.90 1.47 8.34
CA LEU A 270 -10.63 2.55 7.70
C LEU A 270 -11.85 1.99 6.98
N TRP A 271 -11.62 0.98 6.15
CA TRP A 271 -12.62 0.43 5.25
C TRP A 271 -12.64 -1.10 5.29
N GLY A 272 -13.82 -1.70 5.13
CA GLY A 272 -13.99 -3.14 5.04
C GLY A 272 -15.21 -3.56 4.26
N LEU A 273 -15.30 -4.84 3.94
CA LEU A 273 -16.41 -5.41 3.19
C LEU A 273 -17.65 -5.64 4.05
N TYR A 274 -17.46 -5.69 5.37
CA TYR A 274 -18.54 -5.86 6.33
C TYR A 274 -18.37 -4.85 7.47
N ALA A 275 -19.35 -3.96 7.64
CA ALA A 275 -19.34 -2.98 8.73
C ALA A 275 -19.26 -3.61 10.14
N THR A 276 -19.66 -4.89 10.25
CA THR A 276 -19.65 -5.65 11.50
C THR A 276 -18.34 -6.37 11.80
N SER A 277 -17.36 -6.37 10.88
CA SER A 277 -16.07 -7.01 11.11
C SER A 277 -14.96 -5.97 11.22
N PRO A 278 -14.72 -5.41 12.42
CA PRO A 278 -13.71 -4.38 12.59
C PRO A 278 -12.27 -4.93 12.61
N SER A 279 -12.07 -6.25 12.61
CA SER A 279 -10.75 -6.87 12.70
C SER A 279 -10.41 -7.84 11.55
N SER A 280 -11.34 -8.11 10.64
CA SER A 280 -11.16 -8.91 9.42
C SER A 280 -11.89 -8.29 8.25
N ASP A 281 -11.61 -8.76 7.03
CA ASP A 281 -12.25 -8.26 5.81
C ASP A 281 -12.02 -6.76 5.60
N ILE A 282 -10.88 -6.28 6.11
CA ILE A 282 -10.41 -4.90 6.00
C ILE A 282 -9.78 -4.74 4.63
N VAL A 283 -10.07 -3.64 3.95
CA VAL A 283 -9.51 -3.31 2.62
C VAL A 283 -8.79 -1.96 2.60
N ALA A 284 -8.80 -1.24 3.72
CA ALA A 284 -7.85 -0.17 3.97
C ALA A 284 -7.68 0.10 5.48
N VAL A 285 -6.48 0.47 5.88
CA VAL A 285 -6.06 0.65 7.27
C VAL A 285 -5.10 1.84 7.41
N SER A 286 -5.22 2.57 8.52
CA SER A 286 -4.27 3.61 8.94
C SER A 286 -3.38 3.06 10.06
N CYS A 287 -2.09 3.32 10.02
CA CYS A 287 -1.10 2.82 10.98
C CYS A 287 0.13 3.74 11.04
N VAL A 288 1.08 3.42 11.92
CA VAL A 288 2.28 4.25 12.17
C VAL A 288 1.89 5.68 12.55
N ASP A 289 1.04 5.80 13.57
CA ASP A 289 0.50 7.08 14.06
C ASP A 289 -0.13 7.93 12.94
N ASP A 290 -0.93 7.28 12.09
CA ASP A 290 -1.58 7.83 10.88
C ASP A 290 -0.65 8.28 9.74
N ARG A 291 0.65 8.02 9.81
CA ARG A 291 1.59 8.32 8.72
C ARG A 291 1.57 7.29 7.60
N PHE A 292 0.99 6.11 7.83
CA PHE A 292 0.89 5.07 6.80
C PHE A 292 -0.57 4.68 6.57
N ILE A 293 -1.05 4.80 5.33
CA ILE A 293 -2.30 4.19 4.89
C ILE A 293 -1.95 3.07 3.90
N LEU A 294 -2.44 1.87 4.19
CA LEU A 294 -2.43 0.74 3.26
C LEU A 294 -3.86 0.50 2.77
N GLN A 295 -4.04 0.53 1.46
CA GLN A 295 -5.27 0.20 0.76
C GLN A 295 -5.03 -0.99 -0.15
N THR A 296 -5.98 -1.92 -0.20
CA THR A 296 -5.84 -3.16 -0.98
C THR A 296 -6.90 -3.34 -2.05
N TYR A 297 -7.93 -2.49 -2.08
CA TYR A 297 -8.86 -2.43 -3.20
C TYR A 297 -8.31 -1.52 -4.29
N SER A 298 -8.59 -1.86 -5.56
CA SER A 298 -8.22 -0.97 -6.66
C SER A 298 -9.21 0.19 -6.80
N THR A 299 -8.71 1.44 -6.85
CA THR A 299 -9.64 2.58 -6.88
C THR A 299 -10.43 2.70 -8.17
N HIS A 300 -9.93 2.24 -9.33
CA HIS A 300 -10.72 2.20 -10.57
C HIS A 300 -11.93 1.27 -10.56
N SER A 301 -12.08 0.42 -9.53
CA SER A 301 -13.32 -0.32 -9.27
C SER A 301 -14.49 0.60 -8.90
N TYR A 302 -14.24 1.87 -8.56
CA TYR A 302 -15.25 2.83 -8.11
C TYR A 302 -15.28 4.10 -8.95
N ALA A 303 -16.41 4.79 -8.92
CA ALA A 303 -16.57 6.01 -9.69
C ALA A 303 -15.62 7.11 -9.18
N GLN A 304 -14.97 7.81 -10.12
CA GLN A 304 -14.07 8.94 -9.83
C GLN A 304 -14.66 9.94 -8.81
N SER A 305 -15.95 10.27 -8.94
CA SER A 305 -16.64 11.22 -8.05
C SER A 305 -16.74 10.76 -6.59
N ARG A 306 -16.47 9.47 -6.32
CA ARG A 306 -16.42 8.89 -4.97
C ARG A 306 -14.99 8.74 -4.48
N ILE A 307 -14.08 8.35 -5.36
CA ILE A 307 -12.69 8.07 -5.03
C ILE A 307 -11.84 9.34 -4.87
N VAL A 308 -12.02 10.36 -5.71
CA VAL A 308 -11.22 11.58 -5.59
C VAL A 308 -11.36 12.21 -4.18
N PRO A 309 -12.56 12.34 -3.60
CA PRO A 309 -12.70 12.77 -2.21
C PRO A 309 -12.01 11.86 -1.17
N VAL A 310 -12.00 10.53 -1.38
CA VAL A 310 -11.30 9.58 -0.51
C VAL A 310 -9.79 9.84 -0.54
N TRP A 311 -9.20 9.97 -1.73
CA TRP A 311 -7.79 10.32 -1.88
C TRP A 311 -7.45 11.66 -1.22
N GLN A 312 -8.30 12.68 -1.40
CA GLN A 312 -8.09 13.97 -0.73
C GLN A 312 -8.07 13.82 0.79
N ASN A 313 -8.94 12.99 1.35
CA ASN A 313 -8.96 12.75 2.79
C ASN A 313 -7.75 11.94 3.28
N TYR A 314 -7.30 10.94 2.51
CA TYR A 314 -6.08 10.20 2.83
C TYR A 314 -4.85 11.11 2.82
N ILE A 315 -4.72 11.94 1.79
CA ILE A 315 -3.62 12.90 1.64
C ILE A 315 -3.62 13.88 2.82
N TYR A 316 -4.78 14.47 3.15
CA TYR A 316 -4.90 15.38 4.28
C TYR A 316 -4.53 14.69 5.61
N SER A 317 -5.07 13.50 5.86
CA SER A 317 -4.83 12.77 7.12
C SER A 317 -3.35 12.41 7.31
N THR A 318 -2.69 11.91 6.27
CA THR A 318 -1.29 11.48 6.32
C THR A 318 -0.30 12.64 6.36
N LEU A 319 -0.61 13.76 5.68
CA LEU A 319 0.15 15.01 5.80
C LEU A 319 -0.01 15.60 7.21
N ARG A 320 -1.21 15.52 7.80
CA ARG A 320 -1.42 15.97 9.17
C ARG A 320 -0.59 15.16 10.16
N ALA A 321 -0.57 13.85 10.00
CA ALA A 321 0.29 12.98 10.81
C ALA A 321 1.79 13.29 10.65
N ARG A 322 2.25 13.59 9.42
CA ARG A 322 3.63 14.05 9.17
C ARG A 322 3.94 15.35 9.90
N TYR A 323 3.04 16.33 9.81
CA TYR A 323 3.19 17.62 10.46
C TYR A 323 3.30 17.46 11.97
N ASP A 324 2.37 16.71 12.58
CA ASP A 324 2.37 16.46 14.03
C ASP A 324 3.66 15.74 14.46
N TYR A 325 4.15 14.78 13.66
CA TYR A 325 5.44 14.12 13.87
C TYR A 325 6.62 15.11 13.84
N LEU A 326 6.66 15.99 12.83
CA LEU A 326 7.72 17.00 12.69
C LEU A 326 7.72 18.00 13.85
N VAL A 327 6.54 18.44 14.32
CA VAL A 327 6.43 19.32 15.50
C VAL A 327 7.00 18.64 16.74
N ALA A 328 6.71 17.35 16.93
CA ALA A 328 7.13 16.61 18.13
C ALA A 328 8.64 16.29 18.18
N HIS A 329 9.35 16.42 17.05
CA HIS A 329 10.78 16.08 16.93
C HIS A 329 11.67 17.29 16.58
N GLN A 330 11.17 18.51 16.81
CA GLN A 330 11.96 19.76 16.83
C GLN A 330 12.56 19.99 18.22
#